data_AF-A0A2U3LC68-F1
#
_entry.id   AF-A0A2U3LC68-F1
#
_cell.length_a   1.000
_cell.length_b   1.000
_cell.length_c   1.000
_cell.angle_alpha   90.00
_cell.angle_beta   90.00
_cell.angle_gamma   90.00
#
_symmetry.space_group_name_H-M   'P 1'
#
loop_
_entity.id
_entity.type
_entity.pdbx_description
1 polymer ?
#
loop_
_entity_poly.entity_id
_entity_poly.type
_entity_poly.pdbx_seq_one_letter_code
_entity_poly.pdbx_strand_id
1 'polypeptide(L)'
;MTDIFLETDQSTIENELHKKGFYHLSVRIHGKNLVIYSEEEGEKINRARLTRINSQTYQIGIADHRGKWERTPFLGTLSEMLTMLTEQISFALAKW
;
A
#
# COMPACT_ATOMS: atom_id res chain seq x y z
N MET A 1 -19.70 -2.37 9.21
CA MET A 1 -19.96 -2.59 7.77
C MET A 1 -18.68 -2.16 7.06
N THR A 2 -17.85 -3.12 6.66
CA THR A 2 -16.63 -2.85 5.90
C THR A 2 -17.03 -2.33 4.51
N ASP A 3 -16.34 -1.31 4.02
CA ASP A 3 -16.62 -0.67 2.74
C ASP A 3 -16.24 -1.65 1.60
N ILE A 4 -17.24 -2.17 0.88
CA ILE A 4 -17.07 -3.15 -0.23
C ILE A 4 -16.03 -2.68 -1.26
N PHE A 5 -15.92 -1.36 -1.46
CA PHE A 5 -14.92 -0.80 -2.36
C PHE A 5 -13.49 -1.02 -1.85
N LEU A 6 -13.24 -0.91 -0.54
CA LEU A 6 -11.91 -1.15 0.03
C LEU A 6 -11.48 -2.61 -0.07
N GLU A 7 -12.40 -3.56 0.05
CA GLU A 7 -12.10 -5.00 -0.15
C GLU A 7 -11.72 -5.30 -1.60
N THR A 8 -12.40 -4.66 -2.55
CA THR A 8 -12.08 -4.76 -3.97
C THR A 8 -10.72 -4.13 -4.28
N ASP A 9 -10.45 -2.95 -3.72
CA ASP A 9 -9.16 -2.26 -3.90
C ASP A 9 -8.01 -3.04 -3.26
N GLN A 10 -8.22 -3.64 -2.08
CA GLN A 10 -7.23 -4.50 -1.41
C GLN A 10 -6.80 -5.63 -2.34
N SER A 11 -7.78 -6.38 -2.86
CA SER A 11 -7.54 -7.51 -3.76
C SER A 11 -6.85 -7.06 -5.05
N THR A 12 -7.23 -5.88 -5.57
CA THR A 12 -6.60 -5.29 -6.76
C THR A 12 -5.14 -4.94 -6.52
N ILE A 13 -4.83 -4.25 -5.41
CA ILE A 13 -3.45 -3.88 -5.05
C ILE A 13 -2.59 -5.13 -4.91
N GLU A 14 -3.05 -6.13 -4.15
CA GLU A 14 -2.27 -7.34 -3.88
C GLU A 14 -1.96 -8.10 -5.18
N ASN A 15 -2.96 -8.26 -6.06
CA ASN A 15 -2.77 -8.88 -7.36
C ASN A 15 -1.75 -8.12 -8.24
N GLU A 16 -1.81 -6.80 -8.30
CA GLU A 16 -0.87 -5.99 -9.09
C GLU A 16 0.55 -6.01 -8.53
N LEU A 17 0.70 -6.00 -7.20
CA LEU A 17 2.00 -6.17 -6.54
C LEU A 17 2.62 -7.52 -6.91
N HIS A 18 1.83 -8.61 -6.84
CA HIS A 18 2.32 -9.95 -7.18
C HIS A 18 2.63 -10.10 -8.67
N LYS A 19 1.83 -9.54 -9.58
CA LYS A 19 2.16 -9.51 -11.01
C LYS A 19 3.49 -8.81 -11.31
N LYS A 20 3.86 -7.82 -10.51
CA LYS A 20 5.13 -7.08 -10.61
C LYS A 20 6.28 -7.73 -9.82
N GLY A 21 6.08 -8.92 -9.24
CA GLY A 21 7.12 -9.68 -8.57
C GLY A 21 7.26 -9.42 -7.06
N PHE A 22 6.42 -8.58 -6.47
CA PHE A 22 6.44 -8.28 -5.03
C PHE A 22 5.67 -9.33 -4.22
N TYR A 23 5.99 -10.62 -4.39
CA TYR A 23 5.27 -11.73 -3.75
C TYR A 23 5.39 -11.76 -2.22
N HIS A 24 6.37 -11.05 -1.66
CA HIS A 24 6.56 -10.94 -0.21
C HIS A 24 5.65 -9.91 0.45
N LEU A 25 4.79 -9.24 -0.32
CA LEU A 25 3.88 -8.22 0.18
C LEU A 25 2.44 -8.74 0.23
N SER A 26 1.74 -8.31 1.28
CA SER A 26 0.29 -8.45 1.43
C SER A 26 -0.33 -7.11 1.77
N VAL A 27 -1.65 -7.02 1.63
CA VAL A 27 -2.41 -5.80 1.88
C VAL A 27 -3.43 -6.06 2.97
N ARG A 28 -3.60 -5.11 3.90
CA ARG A 28 -4.67 -5.14 4.91
C ARG A 28 -5.43 -3.82 4.95
N ILE A 29 -6.73 -3.89 5.20
CA ILE A 29 -7.56 -2.71 5.43
C ILE A 29 -7.40 -2.25 6.89
N HIS A 30 -7.16 -0.96 7.09
CA HIS A 30 -7.14 -0.32 8.40
C HIS A 30 -7.81 1.06 8.34
N GLY A 31 -9.09 1.12 8.68
CA GLY A 31 -9.91 2.32 8.48
C GLY A 31 -10.03 2.65 6.99
N LYS A 32 -9.56 3.84 6.59
CA LYS A 32 -9.49 4.26 5.18
C LYS A 32 -8.18 3.87 4.47
N ASN A 33 -7.30 3.15 5.15
CA ASN A 33 -5.98 2.82 4.64
C ASN A 33 -5.94 1.40 4.10
N LEU A 34 -5.35 1.23 2.94
CA LEU A 34 -4.89 -0.04 2.40
C LEU A 34 -3.40 -0.13 2.70
N VAL A 35 -3.05 -0.82 3.78
CA VAL A 35 -1.69 -0.91 4.30
C VAL A 35 -0.99 -2.08 3.64
N ILE A 36 0.10 -1.80 2.95
CA ILE A 36 0.99 -2.76 2.32
C ILE A 36 2.07 -3.11 3.35
N TYR A 37 2.24 -4.39 3.61
CA TYR A 37 3.18 -4.91 4.59
C TYR A 37 3.86 -6.17 4.09
N SER A 38 5.02 -6.46 4.65
CA SER A 38 5.68 -7.76 4.53
C SER A 38 5.62 -8.51 5.85
N GLU A 39 5.88 -9.82 5.81
CA GLU A 39 6.10 -10.63 7.00
C GLU A 39 7.57 -11.03 7.10
N GLU A 40 8.19 -10.68 8.22
CA GLU A 40 9.61 -10.92 8.53
C GLU A 40 9.72 -11.41 9.97
N GLU A 41 10.35 -12.57 10.16
CA GLU A 41 10.50 -13.20 11.48
C GLU A 41 9.17 -13.38 12.26
N GLY A 42 8.06 -13.55 11.53
CA GLY A 42 6.71 -13.67 12.10
C GLY A 42 6.03 -12.33 12.42
N GLU A 43 6.70 -11.21 12.16
CA GLU A 43 6.21 -9.86 12.41
C GLU A 43 5.74 -9.17 11.12
N LYS A 44 4.66 -8.39 11.24
CA LYS A 44 4.11 -7.62 10.10
C LYS A 44 4.77 -6.25 10.02
N ILE A 45 5.66 -6.08 9.05
CA ILE A 45 6.41 -4.84 8.84
C ILE A 45 5.70 -3.98 7.80
N ASN A 46 5.22 -2.81 8.21
CA ASN A 46 4.57 -1.86 7.31
C ASN A 46 5.59 -1.30 6.30
N ARG A 47 5.18 -1.19 5.03
CA ARG A 47 6.01 -0.67 3.94
C ARG A 47 5.45 0.64 3.41
N ALA A 48 4.20 0.58 2.97
CA ALA A 48 3.47 1.72 2.44
C ALA A 48 1.99 1.63 2.81
N ARG A 49 1.26 2.70 2.58
CA ARG A 49 -0.20 2.70 2.63
C ARG A 49 -0.77 3.58 1.53
N LEU A 50 -1.93 3.18 1.04
CA LEU A 50 -2.78 3.98 0.19
C LEU A 50 -3.99 4.42 1.02
N THR A 51 -4.06 5.70 1.35
CA THR A 51 -5.19 6.26 2.10
C THR A 51 -6.25 6.74 1.13
N ARG A 52 -7.45 6.15 1.19
CA ARG A 52 -8.60 6.58 0.38
C ARG A 52 -9.10 7.94 0.86
N ILE A 53 -8.98 8.95 0.01
CA ILE A 53 -9.40 10.33 0.32
C ILE A 53 -10.87 10.54 -0.06
N ASN A 54 -11.27 10.02 -1.22
CA ASN A 54 -12.65 9.97 -1.68
C ASN A 54 -12.87 8.71 -2.54
N SER A 55 -13.98 8.64 -3.27
CA SER A 55 -14.34 7.45 -4.06
C SER A 55 -13.33 7.07 -5.14
N GLN A 56 -12.53 8.02 -5.65
CA GLN A 56 -11.62 7.84 -6.79
C GLN A 56 -10.15 8.12 -6.47
N THR A 57 -9.84 8.80 -5.36
CA THR A 57 -8.47 9.25 -5.07
C THR A 57 -7.85 8.65 -3.81
N TYR A 58 -6.55 8.37 -3.93
CA TYR A 58 -5.69 7.78 -2.90
C TYR A 58 -4.45 8.64 -2.73
N GLN A 59 -3.96 8.72 -1.49
CA GLN A 59 -2.68 9.34 -1.15
C GLN A 59 -1.70 8.28 -0.65
N ILE A 60 -0.43 8.37 -1.06
CA ILE A 60 0.62 7.47 -0.57
C ILE A 60 1.19 7.98 0.76
N GLY A 61 1.31 7.07 1.72
CA GLY A 61 2.19 7.22 2.88
C GLY A 61 3.23 6.09 2.91
N ILE A 62 4.45 6.40 3.33
CA ILE A 62 5.56 5.43 3.45
C ILE A 62 5.86 5.24 4.93
N ALA A 63 6.08 4.00 5.36
CA ALA A 63 6.57 3.73 6.71
C ALA A 63 8.10 3.86 6.73
N ASP A 64 8.69 4.31 7.83
CA ASP A 64 10.12 4.14 8.11
C ASP A 64 10.38 2.82 8.87
N HIS A 65 11.65 2.49 9.11
CA HIS A 65 12.08 1.27 9.84
C HIS A 65 11.63 1.21 11.30
N ARG A 66 11.05 2.31 11.80
CA ARG A 66 10.48 2.42 13.15
C ARG A 66 8.95 2.38 13.12
N GLY A 67 8.35 2.16 11.94
CA GLY A 67 6.91 2.14 11.72
C GLY A 67 6.24 3.51 11.71
N LYS A 68 7.00 4.61 11.69
CA LYS A 68 6.46 5.96 11.58
C LYS A 68 6.01 6.23 10.15
N TRP A 69 4.83 6.85 10.00
CA TRP A 69 4.30 7.22 8.71
C TRP A 69 4.79 8.58 8.24
N GLU A 70 5.38 8.62 7.06
CA GLU A 70 5.70 9.83 6.32
C GLU A 70 4.68 10.06 5.20
N ARG A 71 4.17 11.28 5.11
CA ARG A 71 3.24 11.66 4.03
C ARG A 71 4.04 12.02 2.79
N THR A 72 3.56 11.55 1.64
CA THR A 72 4.07 12.00 0.35
C THR A 72 3.09 13.00 -0.27
N PRO A 73 3.54 13.86 -1.21
CA PRO A 73 2.65 14.74 -1.97
C PRO A 73 1.87 13.99 -3.07
N PHE A 74 2.06 12.68 -3.24
CA PHE A 74 1.43 11.91 -4.32
C PHE A 74 -0.04 11.63 -4.01
N LEU A 75 -0.91 12.12 -4.89
CA LEU A 75 -2.36 11.95 -4.83
C LEU A 75 -2.86 11.65 -6.25
N GLY A 76 -3.72 10.64 -6.39
CA GLY A 76 -4.30 10.29 -7.68
C GLY A 76 -5.21 9.06 -7.59
N THR A 77 -5.54 8.49 -8.74
CA THR A 77 -6.29 7.23 -8.83
C THR A 77 -5.50 6.07 -8.24
N LEU A 78 -6.20 4.97 -7.91
CA LEU A 78 -5.54 3.76 -7.42
C LEU A 78 -4.44 3.27 -8.37
N SER A 79 -4.72 3.27 -9.68
CA SER A 79 -3.76 2.85 -10.71
C SER A 79 -2.52 3.75 -10.75
N GLU A 80 -2.70 5.08 -10.74
CA GLU A 80 -1.57 6.02 -10.74
C GLU A 80 -0.70 5.86 -9.50
N MET A 81 -1.33 5.66 -8.33
CA MET A 81 -0.61 5.47 -7.08
C MET A 81 0.11 4.12 -7.03
N LEU A 82 -0.46 3.06 -7.62
CA LEU A 82 0.23 1.77 -7.79
C LEU A 82 1.44 1.89 -8.72
N THR A 83 1.29 2.58 -9.86
CA THR A 83 2.41 2.85 -10.78
C THR A 83 3.50 3.65 -10.06
N MET A 84 3.15 4.75 -9.39
CA MET A 84 4.09 5.53 -8.59
C MET A 84 4.82 4.66 -7.57
N LEU A 85 4.07 3.87 -6.80
CA LEU A 85 4.61 3.04 -5.72
C LEU A 85 5.56 1.93 -6.23
N THR A 86 5.22 1.30 -7.36
CA THR A 86 5.96 0.15 -7.89
C THR A 86 7.08 0.51 -8.85
N GLU A 87 7.08 1.71 -9.43
CA GLU A 87 8.06 2.10 -10.44
C GLU A 87 8.98 3.24 -9.98
N GLN A 88 8.47 4.22 -9.24
CA GLN A 88 9.25 5.41 -8.86
C GLN A 88 9.79 5.34 -7.43
N ILE A 89 9.04 4.74 -6.51
CA ILE A 89 9.40 4.63 -5.09
C ILE A 89 9.42 3.18 -4.59
N SER A 90 9.73 2.24 -5.48
CA SER A 90 9.75 0.80 -5.18
C SER A 90 10.70 0.40 -4.05
N PHE A 91 11.70 1.23 -3.75
CA PHE A 91 12.58 1.05 -2.59
C PHE A 91 11.81 0.98 -1.26
N ALA A 92 10.65 1.65 -1.16
CA ALA A 92 9.79 1.61 0.02
C ALA A 92 9.12 0.24 0.24
N LEU A 93 9.13 -0.62 -0.77
CA LEU A 93 8.51 -1.95 -0.76
C LEU A 93 9.50 -3.09 -0.44
N ALA A 94 10.80 -2.78 -0.37
CA ALA A 94 11.83 -3.77 -0.07
C ALA A 94 11.77 -4.24 1.40
N LYS A 95 12.24 -5.46 1.66
CA LYS A 95 12.55 -5.94 3.02
C LYS A 95 13.73 -5.17 3.59
N TRP A 96 13.80 -5.03 4.92
CA TRP A 96 14.90 -4.35 5.61
C TRP A 96 15.60 -5.28 6.59
#